data_AF-A0A7V8SXC6-F1
#
_entry.id   AF-A0A7V8SXC6-F1
#
_cell.length_a   1.000
_cell.length_b   1.000
_cell.length_c   1.000
_cell.angle_alpha   90.00
_cell.angle_beta   90.00
_cell.angle_gamma   90.00
#
_symmetry.space_group_name_H-M   'P 1'
#
loop_
_entity.id
_entity.type
_entity.pdbx_description
1 polymer ?
#
loop_
_entity_poly.entity_id
_entity_poly.type
_entity_poly.pdbx_seq_one_letter_code
_entity_poly.pdbx_strand_id
1 'polypeptide(L)'
;MTFWLLGLAGLAFLSAAQAQPRGSEQPLPPLVECGTHDELEILCGTRSPEDLEMTPDGKFLIVSQFVNAARGGGAGAGLVLFDPANQTFTRMAVTSEPLKDWGERACPGPIGDRLVPHGISLLKRKNGKIQLYVVNHGGRESIEMFELTEGAATPALVWHGCVVSKQAYN
;
A
#
# COMPACT_ATOMS: atom_id res chain seq x y z
N MET A 1 27.32 -52.49 -45.23
CA MET A 1 26.30 -51.97 -44.30
C MET A 1 26.28 -52.83 -43.05
N THR A 2 26.83 -52.37 -41.91
CA THR A 2 26.45 -52.66 -40.50
C THR A 2 27.54 -52.10 -39.58
N PHE A 3 27.42 -50.84 -39.15
CA PHE A 3 26.81 -50.34 -37.90
C PHE A 3 27.69 -50.57 -36.64
N TRP A 4 28.40 -49.50 -36.26
CA TRP A 4 29.09 -49.34 -34.98
C TRP A 4 28.07 -48.93 -33.90
N LEU A 5 28.04 -49.66 -32.77
CA LEU A 5 27.29 -49.27 -31.57
C LEU A 5 28.25 -48.53 -30.61
N LEU A 6 28.16 -47.20 -30.60
CA LEU A 6 28.76 -46.37 -29.55
C LEU A 6 27.81 -46.35 -28.35
N GLY A 7 28.20 -47.00 -27.25
CA GLY A 7 27.48 -46.94 -25.98
C GLY A 7 27.68 -45.58 -25.31
N LEU A 8 26.61 -44.81 -25.18
CA LEU A 8 26.57 -43.59 -24.37
C LEU A 8 26.33 -43.97 -22.90
N ALA A 9 27.37 -43.90 -22.07
CA ALA A 9 27.23 -43.96 -20.62
C ALA A 9 26.69 -42.60 -20.12
N GLY A 10 25.40 -42.55 -19.76
CA GLY A 10 24.79 -41.38 -19.15
C GLY A 10 25.25 -41.23 -17.69
N LEU A 11 26.00 -40.16 -17.40
CA LEU A 11 26.30 -39.74 -16.03
C LEU A 11 25.05 -39.06 -15.43
N ALA A 12 24.37 -39.77 -14.53
CA ALA A 12 23.30 -39.20 -13.73
C ALA A 12 23.90 -38.32 -12.61
N PHE A 13 23.80 -37.00 -12.74
CA PHE A 13 24.10 -36.08 -11.64
C PHE A 13 22.94 -36.09 -10.64
N LEU A 14 23.15 -36.74 -9.49
CA LEU A 14 22.28 -36.61 -8.32
C LEU A 14 22.54 -35.23 -7.68
N SER A 15 21.70 -34.25 -8.00
CA SER A 15 21.69 -32.97 -7.29
C SER A 15 21.17 -33.19 -5.86
N ALA A 16 22.06 -33.30 -4.89
CA ALA A 16 21.71 -33.18 -3.48
C ALA A 16 21.32 -31.72 -3.22
N ALA A 17 20.02 -31.46 -3.02
CA ALA A 17 19.55 -30.17 -2.54
C ALA A 17 20.07 -29.97 -1.11
N GLN A 18 21.11 -29.16 -0.96
CA GLN A 18 21.56 -28.71 0.35
C GLN A 18 20.56 -27.68 0.87
N ALA A 19 19.85 -28.02 1.95
CA ALA A 19 19.06 -27.04 2.68
C ALA A 19 20.00 -25.94 3.19
N GLN A 20 19.74 -24.69 2.82
CA GLN A 20 20.47 -23.56 3.39
C GLN A 20 20.26 -23.58 4.92
N PRO A 21 21.33 -23.45 5.71
CA PRO A 21 21.19 -23.33 7.15
C PRO A 21 20.33 -22.09 7.43
N ARG A 22 19.28 -22.25 8.26
CA ARG A 22 18.55 -21.09 8.79
C ARG A 22 19.58 -20.23 9.51
N GLY A 23 19.82 -19.03 8.99
CA GLY A 23 20.59 -18.02 9.71
C GLY A 23 19.98 -17.85 11.10
N SER A 24 20.83 -17.73 12.12
CA SER A 24 20.37 -17.38 13.47
C SER A 24 19.56 -16.08 13.39
N GLU A 25 18.30 -16.12 13.82
CA GLU A 25 17.47 -14.93 14.01
C GLU A 25 18.16 -14.04 15.06
N GLN A 26 18.90 -13.04 14.59
CA GLN A 26 19.42 -11.99 15.45
C GLN A 26 18.22 -11.18 15.95
N PRO A 27 18.14 -10.85 17.25
CA PRO A 27 17.10 -9.95 17.75
C PRO A 27 17.16 -8.65 16.96
N LEU A 28 16.00 -8.19 16.48
CA LEU A 28 15.92 -6.87 15.88
C LEU A 28 16.39 -5.83 16.90
N PRO A 29 17.18 -4.82 16.48
CA PRO A 29 17.55 -3.73 17.37
C PRO A 29 16.29 -3.07 17.93
N PRO A 30 16.35 -2.52 19.16
CA PRO A 30 15.22 -1.80 19.74
C PRO A 30 14.83 -0.61 18.85
N LEU A 31 13.54 -0.32 18.78
CA LEU A 31 13.04 0.87 18.10
C LEU A 31 13.59 2.12 18.80
N VAL A 32 13.94 3.13 18.02
CA VAL A 32 14.34 4.43 18.56
C VAL A 32 13.08 5.16 19.06
N GLU A 33 13.17 5.77 20.24
CA GLU A 33 12.07 6.54 20.82
C GLU A 33 11.70 7.75 19.96
N CYS A 34 10.45 8.21 20.09
CA CYS A 34 10.00 9.43 19.43
C CYS A 34 10.76 10.66 19.96
N GLY A 35 10.92 11.68 19.12
CA GLY A 35 11.58 12.95 19.48
C GLY A 35 12.86 13.21 18.71
N THR A 36 13.62 14.22 19.15
CA THR A 36 14.84 14.67 18.46
C THR A 36 16.04 13.81 18.84
N HIS A 37 16.74 13.29 17.83
CA HIS A 37 17.99 12.54 17.90
C HIS A 37 18.98 13.16 16.92
N ASP A 38 19.92 13.95 17.43
CA ASP A 38 20.88 14.71 16.63
C ASP A 38 20.19 15.62 15.59
N GLU A 39 20.41 15.36 14.29
CA GLU A 39 19.84 16.13 13.17
C GLU A 39 18.45 15.61 12.73
N LEU A 40 17.94 14.56 13.36
CA LEU A 40 16.69 13.88 12.98
C LEU A 40 15.64 14.03 14.07
N GLU A 41 14.38 14.17 13.66
CA GLU A 41 13.24 14.06 14.57
C GLU A 41 12.38 12.87 14.15
N ILE A 42 12.12 11.98 15.10
CA ILE A 42 11.28 10.81 14.92
C ILE A 42 9.86 11.14 15.37
N LEU A 43 8.95 11.22 14.41
CA LEU A 43 7.53 11.48 14.67
C LEU A 43 6.76 10.17 14.85
N CYS A 44 5.96 10.12 15.89
CA CYS A 44 5.12 8.98 16.22
C CYS A 44 3.64 9.26 15.98
N GLY A 45 2.81 8.22 16.03
CA GLY A 45 1.37 8.30 15.78
C GLY A 45 0.94 7.72 14.42
N THR A 46 1.88 7.17 13.65
CA THR A 46 1.63 6.40 12.42
C THR A 46 2.10 4.95 12.58
N ARG A 47 1.62 4.05 11.72
CA ARG A 47 2.03 2.64 11.65
C ARG A 47 2.37 2.25 10.22
N SER A 48 3.63 1.83 10.02
CA SER A 48 4.14 1.43 8.69
C SER A 48 3.75 2.45 7.59
N PRO A 49 4.07 3.75 7.77
CA PRO A 49 3.87 4.71 6.71
C PRO A 49 4.68 4.27 5.49
N GLU A 50 4.06 4.21 4.32
CA GLU A 50 4.70 3.66 3.12
C GLU A 50 4.85 4.69 2.01
N ASP A 51 3.80 5.46 1.72
CA ASP A 51 3.81 6.51 0.71
C ASP A 51 3.04 7.75 1.19
N LEU A 52 3.31 8.92 0.59
CA LEU A 52 2.71 10.19 0.97
C LEU A 52 2.42 11.12 -0.22
N GLU A 53 1.35 11.90 -0.10
CA GLU A 53 0.95 12.90 -1.10
C GLU A 53 0.56 14.22 -0.43
N MET A 54 0.94 15.34 -1.01
CA MET A 54 0.63 16.66 -0.47
C MET A 54 -0.77 17.12 -0.89
N THR A 55 -1.54 17.69 0.03
CA THR A 55 -2.84 18.29 -0.32
C THR A 55 -2.65 19.52 -1.22
N PRO A 56 -3.60 19.85 -2.10
CA PRO A 56 -3.44 20.96 -3.05
C PRO A 56 -3.20 22.34 -2.41
N ASP A 57 -3.66 22.54 -1.17
CA ASP A 57 -3.43 23.76 -0.40
C ASP A 57 -2.07 23.80 0.32
N GLY A 58 -1.29 22.71 0.23
CA GLY A 58 0.04 22.56 0.82
C GLY A 58 0.05 22.43 2.34
N LYS A 59 -1.12 22.23 2.98
CA LYS A 59 -1.22 22.25 4.44
C LYS A 59 -1.05 20.89 5.10
N PHE A 60 -1.38 19.81 4.40
CA PHE A 60 -1.36 18.47 4.96
C PHE A 60 -0.68 17.48 4.01
N LEU A 61 -0.26 16.35 4.57
CA LEU A 61 0.12 15.16 3.80
C LEU A 61 -0.90 14.05 4.04
N ILE A 62 -1.32 13.37 2.98
CA ILE A 62 -2.03 12.10 3.06
C ILE A 62 -0.97 11.01 3.09
N VAL A 63 -1.05 10.09 4.04
CA VAL A 63 -0.06 9.01 4.21
C VAL A 63 -0.76 7.66 4.20
N SER A 64 -0.24 6.72 3.40
CA SER A 64 -0.67 5.33 3.40
C SER A 64 0.00 4.56 4.54
N GLN A 65 -0.78 3.76 5.27
CA GLN A 65 -0.30 2.87 6.32
C GLN A 65 -0.42 1.41 5.86
N PHE A 66 0.70 0.86 5.38
CA PHE A 66 0.79 -0.49 4.80
C PHE A 66 0.94 -1.56 5.89
N VAL A 67 -0.12 -1.78 6.67
CA VAL A 67 -0.17 -2.83 7.69
C VAL A 67 -0.91 -4.05 7.15
N ASN A 68 -0.15 -5.03 6.67
CA ASN A 68 -0.67 -6.25 6.06
C ASN A 68 -0.85 -7.38 7.11
N ALA A 69 -2.00 -7.39 7.79
CA ALA A 69 -2.37 -8.50 8.65
C ALA A 69 -3.08 -9.59 7.83
N ALA A 70 -2.34 -10.57 7.31
CA ALA A 70 -2.88 -11.72 6.59
C ALA A 70 -3.87 -11.35 5.43
N ARG A 71 -3.55 -10.31 4.64
CA ARG A 71 -4.39 -9.74 3.56
C ARG A 71 -5.72 -9.10 3.99
N GLY A 72 -5.89 -8.85 5.28
CA GLY A 72 -6.85 -7.90 5.82
C GLY A 72 -6.12 -6.68 6.38
N GLY A 73 -6.75 -5.51 6.30
CA GLY A 73 -6.29 -4.31 7.01
C GLY A 73 -6.07 -4.66 8.49
N GLY A 74 -4.82 -4.59 8.95
CA GLY A 74 -4.53 -4.71 10.37
C GLY A 74 -5.05 -3.51 11.15
N ALA A 75 -5.13 -3.62 12.47
CA ALA A 75 -5.38 -2.46 13.32
C ALA A 75 -4.31 -1.37 13.05
N GLY A 76 -4.76 -0.23 12.53
CA GLY A 76 -3.89 0.86 12.09
C GLY A 76 -3.50 0.85 10.61
N ALA A 77 -4.07 -0.03 9.78
CA ALA A 77 -4.00 0.11 8.32
C ALA A 77 -4.90 1.26 7.82
N GLY A 78 -4.67 1.71 6.59
CA GLY A 78 -5.50 2.69 5.91
C GLY A 78 -4.80 4.02 5.66
N LEU A 79 -5.58 5.09 5.54
CA LEU A 79 -5.08 6.43 5.20
C LEU A 79 -5.14 7.34 6.41
N VAL A 80 -4.07 8.06 6.68
CA VAL A 80 -4.00 9.10 7.71
C VAL A 80 -3.66 10.44 7.09
N LEU A 81 -4.14 11.51 7.70
CA LEU A 81 -3.75 12.86 7.42
C LEU A 81 -2.66 13.26 8.42
N PHE A 82 -1.52 13.68 7.92
CA PHE A 82 -0.45 14.29 8.69
C PHE A 82 -0.55 15.82 8.59
N ASP A 83 -0.56 16.48 9.75
CA ASP A 83 -0.47 17.93 9.89
C ASP A 83 0.97 18.30 10.26
N PRO A 84 1.77 18.86 9.33
CA PRO A 84 3.14 19.25 9.60
C PRO A 84 3.29 20.38 10.62
N ALA A 85 2.27 21.24 10.77
CA ALA A 85 2.33 22.37 11.70
C ALA A 85 2.20 21.90 13.16
N ASN A 86 1.40 20.86 13.40
CA ASN A 86 1.18 20.28 14.73
C ASN A 86 1.91 18.95 14.94
N GLN A 87 2.55 18.39 13.90
CA GLN A 87 3.20 17.09 13.89
C GLN A 87 2.27 15.95 14.34
N THR A 88 1.00 15.99 13.93
CA THR A 88 -0.01 14.99 14.32
C THR A 88 -0.50 14.16 13.15
N PHE A 89 -0.83 12.90 13.42
CA PHE A 89 -1.46 11.98 12.48
C PHE A 89 -2.91 11.72 12.90
N THR A 90 -3.85 11.87 11.98
CA THR A 90 -5.29 11.59 12.21
C THR A 90 -5.82 10.63 11.17
N ARG A 91 -6.59 9.61 11.57
CA ARG A 91 -7.26 8.72 10.61
C ARG A 91 -8.22 9.53 9.74
N MET A 92 -8.06 9.44 8.41
CA MET A 92 -8.96 10.13 7.50
C MET A 92 -10.38 9.55 7.57
N ALA A 93 -11.37 10.43 7.69
CA ALA A 93 -12.77 10.06 7.54
C ALA A 93 -13.05 9.66 6.09
N VAL A 94 -13.72 8.52 5.90
CA VAL A 94 -14.05 7.98 4.57
C VAL A 94 -15.55 7.73 4.50
N THR A 95 -16.21 8.31 3.50
CA THR A 95 -17.57 7.95 3.08
C THR A 95 -17.53 7.27 1.71
N SER A 96 -18.68 6.81 1.20
CA SER A 96 -18.78 6.13 -0.09
C SER A 96 -19.95 6.66 -0.89
N GLU A 97 -19.69 7.12 -2.11
CA GLU A 97 -20.68 7.56 -3.09
C GLU A 97 -20.27 7.03 -4.47
N PRO A 98 -20.74 5.86 -4.91
CA PRO A 98 -20.28 5.25 -6.16
C PRO A 98 -20.58 6.13 -7.39
N LEU A 99 -19.56 6.41 -8.21
CA LEU A 99 -19.70 7.15 -9.46
C LEU A 99 -19.20 6.34 -10.66
N LYS A 100 -19.98 6.33 -11.74
CA LYS A 100 -19.70 5.50 -12.94
C LYS A 100 -18.43 5.93 -13.71
N ASP A 101 -18.01 7.18 -13.57
CA ASP A 101 -16.81 7.74 -14.20
C ASP A 101 -15.56 7.63 -13.32
N TRP A 102 -15.64 6.87 -12.22
CA TRP A 102 -14.52 6.55 -11.35
C TRP A 102 -14.29 5.04 -11.37
N GLY A 103 -13.17 4.62 -11.98
CA GLY A 103 -12.80 3.21 -12.11
C GLY A 103 -13.61 2.47 -13.16
N GLU A 104 -13.79 1.16 -12.96
CA GLU A 104 -14.49 0.30 -13.90
C GLU A 104 -15.95 0.03 -13.48
N ARG A 105 -16.82 -0.17 -14.47
CA ARG A 105 -18.25 -0.47 -14.23
C ARG A 105 -18.45 -1.77 -13.43
N ALA A 106 -17.49 -2.68 -13.46
CA ALA A 106 -17.53 -3.95 -12.74
C ALA A 106 -17.00 -3.86 -11.30
N CYS A 107 -16.62 -2.67 -10.82
CA CYS A 107 -16.11 -2.49 -9.46
C CYS A 107 -17.15 -3.03 -8.44
N PRO A 108 -16.77 -3.96 -7.54
CA PRO A 108 -17.70 -4.63 -6.63
C PRO A 108 -18.16 -3.75 -5.46
N GLY A 109 -17.70 -2.50 -5.37
CA GLY A 109 -17.99 -1.59 -4.27
C GLY A 109 -16.79 -1.29 -3.37
N PRO A 110 -16.96 -0.47 -2.32
CA PRO A 110 -15.86 -0.01 -1.47
C PRO A 110 -15.21 -1.18 -0.72
N ILE A 111 -13.90 -1.08 -0.48
CA ILE A 111 -13.16 -2.10 0.27
C ILE A 111 -13.35 -2.00 1.80
N GLY A 112 -13.72 -0.82 2.30
CA GLY A 112 -13.94 -0.54 3.71
C GLY A 112 -12.69 -0.77 4.57
N ASP A 113 -12.87 -1.31 5.77
CA ASP A 113 -11.79 -1.55 6.74
C ASP A 113 -10.80 -2.64 6.29
N ARG A 114 -11.07 -3.33 5.18
CA ARG A 114 -10.11 -4.27 4.59
C ARG A 114 -9.01 -3.59 3.81
N LEU A 115 -9.07 -2.27 3.57
CA LEU A 115 -8.05 -1.52 2.82
C LEU A 115 -6.65 -1.79 3.41
N VAL A 116 -5.75 -2.27 2.56
CA VAL A 116 -4.31 -2.36 2.84
C VAL A 116 -3.63 -1.49 1.78
N PRO A 117 -3.48 -0.17 2.06
CA PRO A 117 -2.98 0.77 1.07
C PRO A 117 -1.47 0.70 0.98
N HIS A 118 -0.96 0.73 -0.24
CA HIS A 118 0.45 0.84 -0.57
C HIS A 118 0.66 2.20 -1.25
N GLY A 119 1.27 2.24 -2.43
CA GLY A 119 1.45 3.48 -3.19
C GLY A 119 0.15 4.26 -3.43
N ILE A 120 0.27 5.59 -3.38
CA ILE A 120 -0.82 6.54 -3.59
C ILE A 120 -0.44 7.59 -4.62
N SER A 121 -1.43 8.20 -5.28
CA SER A 121 -1.18 9.36 -6.14
C SER A 121 -2.35 10.32 -6.19
N LEU A 122 -2.06 11.63 -6.17
CA LEU A 122 -3.07 12.68 -6.22
C LEU A 122 -3.11 13.38 -7.59
N LEU A 123 -4.32 13.54 -8.15
CA LEU A 123 -4.55 14.19 -9.43
C LEU A 123 -5.77 15.12 -9.38
N LYS A 124 -5.64 16.34 -9.93
CA LYS A 124 -6.79 17.19 -10.23
C LYS A 124 -7.45 16.78 -11.54
N ARG A 125 -8.70 16.33 -11.48
CA ARG A 125 -9.53 15.98 -12.65
C ARG A 125 -9.93 17.24 -13.43
N LYS A 126 -10.35 17.06 -14.69
CA LYS A 126 -10.83 18.14 -15.57
C LYS A 126 -12.03 18.91 -15.02
N ASN A 127 -12.86 18.27 -14.20
CA ASN A 127 -14.02 18.88 -13.54
C ASN A 127 -13.67 19.55 -12.20
N GLY A 128 -12.39 19.68 -11.87
CA GLY A 128 -11.89 20.34 -10.65
C GLY A 128 -11.74 19.42 -9.44
N LYS A 129 -12.42 18.27 -9.41
CA LYS A 129 -12.32 17.31 -8.29
C LYS A 129 -10.90 16.78 -8.13
N ILE A 130 -10.47 16.61 -6.88
CA ILE A 130 -9.17 16.06 -6.54
C ILE A 130 -9.32 14.57 -6.29
N GLN A 131 -8.68 13.76 -7.12
CA GLN A 131 -8.74 12.31 -7.07
C GLN A 131 -7.47 11.74 -6.46
N LEU A 132 -7.61 10.94 -5.42
CA LEU A 132 -6.59 10.10 -4.84
C LEU A 132 -6.75 8.67 -5.40
N TYR A 133 -5.70 8.16 -6.02
CA TYR A 133 -5.55 6.75 -6.39
C TYR A 133 -4.79 6.02 -5.29
N VAL A 134 -5.22 4.82 -4.92
CA VAL A 134 -4.63 4.04 -3.85
C VAL A 134 -4.48 2.60 -4.30
N VAL A 135 -3.25 2.10 -4.36
CA VAL A 135 -2.98 0.68 -4.56
C VAL A 135 -3.42 -0.08 -3.32
N ASN A 136 -4.25 -1.11 -3.49
CA ASN A 136 -4.79 -1.92 -2.41
C ASN A 136 -4.45 -3.39 -2.58
N HIS A 137 -3.97 -4.00 -1.49
CA HIS A 137 -3.68 -5.44 -1.37
C HIS A 137 -4.61 -6.16 -0.37
N GLY A 138 -5.61 -5.45 0.13
CA GLY A 138 -6.52 -5.92 1.16
C GLY A 138 -7.78 -6.51 0.57
N GLY A 139 -8.07 -7.78 0.83
CA GLY A 139 -9.25 -8.52 0.34
C GLY A 139 -9.34 -8.74 -1.18
N ARG A 140 -8.83 -7.81 -1.98
CA ARG A 140 -8.67 -7.86 -3.44
C ARG A 140 -7.45 -7.03 -3.83
N GLU A 141 -6.90 -7.34 -5.00
CA GLU A 141 -5.89 -6.51 -5.65
C GLU A 141 -6.62 -5.46 -6.48
N SER A 142 -6.47 -4.19 -6.13
CA SER A 142 -7.18 -3.11 -6.81
C SER A 142 -6.44 -1.78 -6.76
N ILE A 143 -6.87 -0.86 -7.63
CA ILE A 143 -6.68 0.58 -7.42
C ILE A 143 -8.02 1.12 -6.92
N GLU A 144 -8.03 1.61 -5.68
CA GLU A 144 -9.17 2.30 -5.07
C GLU A 144 -9.10 3.80 -5.37
N MET A 145 -10.24 4.43 -5.62
CA MET A 145 -10.29 5.83 -6.04
C MET A 145 -11.18 6.64 -5.10
N PHE A 146 -10.60 7.67 -4.52
CA PHE A 146 -11.25 8.56 -3.55
C PHE A 146 -11.20 10.01 -4.03
N GLU A 147 -12.27 10.78 -3.83
CA GLU A 147 -12.22 12.24 -3.89
C GLU A 147 -11.73 12.80 -2.57
N LEU A 148 -10.75 13.71 -2.62
CA LEU A 148 -10.35 14.52 -1.49
C LEU A 148 -11.29 15.73 -1.38
N THR A 149 -11.99 15.86 -0.26
CA THR A 149 -12.90 16.99 -0.05
C THR A 149 -12.12 18.27 0.18
N GLU A 150 -12.33 19.28 -0.66
CA GLU A 150 -11.74 20.61 -0.51
C GLU A 150 -12.62 21.54 0.33
N GLY A 151 -12.02 22.54 0.98
CA GLY A 151 -12.73 23.64 1.66
C GLY A 151 -13.24 23.36 3.07
N ALA A 152 -13.19 22.11 3.55
CA ALA A 152 -13.38 21.79 4.96
C ALA A 152 -12.12 22.15 5.78
N ALA A 153 -12.29 22.39 7.09
CA ALA A 153 -11.15 22.62 8.00
C ALA A 153 -10.21 21.40 8.08
N THR A 154 -10.77 20.20 7.97
CA THR A 154 -10.02 18.94 7.91
C THR A 154 -10.40 18.19 6.63
N PRO A 155 -9.44 17.88 5.75
CA PRO A 155 -9.68 17.04 4.58
C PRO A 155 -10.27 15.67 4.94
N ALA A 156 -11.25 15.22 4.16
CA ALA A 156 -11.86 13.90 4.22
C ALA A 156 -11.85 13.25 2.84
N LEU A 157 -12.21 11.97 2.78
CA LEU A 157 -12.25 11.19 1.55
C LEU A 157 -13.66 10.69 1.24
N VAL A 158 -14.03 10.73 -0.03
CA VAL A 158 -15.25 10.08 -0.55
C VAL A 158 -14.82 9.01 -1.54
N TRP A 159 -15.06 7.74 -1.24
CA TRP A 159 -14.81 6.66 -2.18
C TRP A 159 -15.82 6.71 -3.32
N HIS A 160 -15.35 6.63 -4.56
CA HIS A 160 -16.21 6.66 -5.75
C HIS A 160 -16.16 5.41 -6.61
N GLY A 161 -15.04 4.67 -6.59
CA GLY A 161 -14.89 3.52 -7.46
C GLY A 161 -13.54 2.84 -7.34
N CYS A 162 -13.36 1.79 -8.12
CA CYS A 162 -12.16 0.98 -8.12
C CYS A 162 -11.92 0.35 -9.49
N VAL A 163 -10.69 -0.14 -9.70
CA VAL A 163 -10.36 -1.07 -10.77
C VAL A 163 -9.76 -2.31 -10.12
N VAL A 164 -10.34 -3.49 -10.38
CA VAL A 164 -9.87 -4.75 -9.80
C VAL A 164 -8.86 -5.40 -10.74
N SER A 165 -7.71 -5.76 -10.20
CA SER A 165 -6.73 -6.55 -10.92
C SER A 165 -7.13 -8.01 -10.97
N LYS A 166 -6.91 -8.63 -12.13
CA LYS A 166 -7.05 -10.08 -12.31
C LYS A 166 -5.81 -10.85 -11.87
N GLN A 167 -4.70 -10.16 -11.62
CA GLN A 167 -3.43 -10.74 -11.23
C GLN A 167 -3.07 -10.24 -9.84
N ALA A 168 -2.48 -11.13 -9.04
CA ALA A 168 -1.74 -10.69 -7.88
C ALA A 168 -0.54 -9.87 -8.37
N TYR A 169 -0.39 -8.68 -7.82
CA TYR A 169 0.87 -7.95 -7.88
C TYR A 169 1.46 -7.95 -6.47
N ASN A 170 2.79 -8.08 -6.42
CA ASN A 170 3.69 -8.35 -5.29
C ASN A 170 4.13 -9.81 -5.19
#